data_AF-A0A3M7SEB2-F1
#
_entry.id   AF-A0A3M7SEB2-F1
#
_cell.length_a   1.000
_cell.length_b   1.000
_cell.length_c   1.000
_cell.angle_alpha   90.00
_cell.angle_beta   90.00
_cell.angle_gamma   90.00
#
_symmetry.space_group_name_H-M   'P 1'
#
loop_
_entity.id
_entity.type
_entity.pdbx_description
1 polymer ?
#
loop_
_entity_poly.entity_id
_entity_poly.type
_entity_poly.pdbx_seq_one_letter_code
_entity_poly.pdbx_strand_id
1 'polypeptide(L)'
;MISYRPAIIGNLANHKFSDKMISLKIPHKLLELACHDIQFGVQESALNALFALCKHDKARKCLNDLDAVEKLSNISSMSAQNKDLDKESYQNAISLCKNIIKCLKNKN
;
A
#
# COMPACT_ATOMS: atom_id res chain seq x y z
N MET A 1 -15.61 -16.68 0.54
CA MET A 1 -14.84 -15.41 0.41
C MET A 1 -13.38 -15.76 0.21
N ILE A 2 -12.80 -15.44 -0.95
CA ILE A 2 -11.36 -15.67 -1.17
C ILE A 2 -10.62 -14.60 -0.36
N SER A 3 -9.99 -15.04 0.74
CA SER A 3 -9.16 -14.20 1.60
C SER A 3 -7.85 -13.89 0.86
N TYR A 4 -7.81 -12.78 0.14
CA TYR A 4 -6.59 -12.31 -0.53
C TYR A 4 -5.56 -11.92 0.53
N ARG A 5 -4.53 -12.73 0.74
CA ARG A 5 -3.39 -12.35 1.61
C ARG A 5 -2.57 -11.29 0.87
N PRO A 6 -2.44 -10.05 1.40
CA PRO A 6 -1.73 -8.98 0.71
C PRO A 6 -0.25 -9.33 0.41
N ALA A 7 0.38 -10.16 1.24
CA ALA A 7 1.74 -10.67 1.02
C ALA A 7 1.89 -11.46 -0.30
N ILE A 8 0.87 -12.23 -0.71
CA ILE A 8 0.90 -12.99 -1.96
C ILE A 8 0.77 -12.03 -3.15
N ILE A 9 -0.03 -10.97 -3.01
CA ILE A 9 -0.20 -9.94 -4.03
C ILE A 9 1.11 -9.16 -4.23
N GLY A 10 1.82 -8.84 -3.15
CA GLY A 10 3.13 -8.19 -3.23
C GLY A 10 4.15 -9.01 -4.02
N ASN A 11 4.18 -10.34 -3.84
CA ASN A 11 5.06 -11.23 -4.59
C ASN A 11 4.61 -11.44 -6.05
N LEU A 12 3.33 -11.28 -6.34
CA LEU A 12 2.76 -11.40 -7.69
C LEU A 12 2.82 -10.11 -8.51
N ALA A 13 3.26 -9.00 -7.92
CA ALA A 13 3.44 -7.71 -8.60
C ALA A 13 4.65 -7.76 -9.55
N ASN A 14 4.56 -8.62 -10.57
CA ASN A 14 5.44 -8.68 -11.72
C ASN A 14 4.76 -7.94 -12.89
N HIS A 15 5.55 -7.38 -13.80
CA HIS A 15 5.06 -6.52 -14.91
C HIS A 15 3.89 -7.15 -15.70
N LYS A 16 3.90 -8.47 -15.88
CA LYS A 16 2.86 -9.25 -16.59
C LYS A 16 1.49 -9.29 -15.90
N PHE A 17 1.42 -9.04 -14.59
CA PHE A 17 0.16 -9.10 -13.82
C PHE A 17 -0.38 -7.73 -13.43
N SER A 18 0.39 -6.66 -13.64
CA SER A 18 0.00 -5.28 -13.31
C SER A 18 -1.34 -4.88 -13.94
N ASP A 19 -1.54 -5.14 -15.24
CA ASP A 19 -2.80 -4.85 -15.95
C ASP A 19 -4.00 -5.62 -15.38
N LYS A 20 -3.81 -6.92 -15.09
CA LYS A 20 -4.86 -7.76 -14.51
C LYS A 20 -5.18 -7.36 -13.07
N MET A 21 -4.18 -6.95 -12.30
CA MET A 21 -4.35 -6.43 -10.94
C MET A 21 -5.12 -5.10 -10.94
N ILE A 22 -4.84 -4.21 -11.88
CA ILE A 22 -5.59 -2.95 -12.05
C ILE A 22 -7.05 -3.26 -12.42
N SER A 23 -7.28 -4.15 -13.38
CA SER A 23 -8.63 -4.58 -13.78
C SER A 23 -9.43 -5.19 -12.62
N LEU A 24 -8.76 -5.92 -11.73
CA LEU A 24 -9.36 -6.51 -10.52
C LEU A 24 -9.46 -5.52 -9.34
N LYS A 25 -9.17 -4.23 -9.54
CA LYS A 25 -9.16 -3.18 -8.52
C LYS A 25 -8.27 -3.51 -7.31
N ILE A 26 -7.21 -4.28 -7.53
CA ILE A 26 -6.25 -4.65 -6.48
C ILE A 26 -5.57 -3.42 -5.86
N PRO A 27 -5.11 -2.40 -6.63
CA PRO A 27 -4.55 -1.19 -6.04
C PRO A 27 -5.53 -0.46 -5.10
N HIS A 28 -6.83 -0.48 -5.42
CA HIS A 28 -7.85 0.16 -4.58
C HIS A 28 -8.02 -0.60 -3.25
N LYS A 29 -8.17 -1.94 -3.32
CA LYS A 29 -8.30 -2.78 -2.13
C LYS A 29 -7.09 -2.72 -1.23
N LEU A 30 -5.88 -2.72 -1.81
CA LEU A 30 -4.65 -2.60 -1.01
C LEU A 30 -4.54 -1.23 -0.35
N LEU A 31 -4.95 -0.14 -1.03
CA LEU A 31 -4.97 1.19 -0.45
C LEU A 31 -5.99 1.29 0.70
N GLU A 32 -7.17 0.71 0.54
CA GLU A 32 -8.19 0.64 1.59
C GLU A 32 -7.70 -0.16 2.81
N LEU A 33 -7.12 -1.34 2.58
CA LEU A 33 -6.55 -2.18 3.63
C LEU A 33 -5.39 -1.48 4.35
N ALA A 34 -4.51 -0.79 3.61
CA ALA A 34 -3.42 -0.04 4.21
C ALA A 34 -3.94 1.12 5.09
N CYS A 35 -5.02 1.79 4.68
CA CYS A 35 -5.56 2.97 5.37
C CYS A 35 -6.50 2.65 6.54
N HIS A 36 -7.28 1.56 6.44
CA HIS A 36 -8.47 1.37 7.28
C HIS A 36 -8.57 0.01 7.94
N ASP A 37 -7.67 -0.95 7.66
CA ASP A 37 -7.74 -2.26 8.31
C ASP A 37 -7.43 -2.14 9.81
N ILE A 38 -8.15 -2.89 10.64
CA ILE A 38 -7.99 -2.87 12.10
C ILE A 38 -6.74 -3.66 12.51
N GLN A 39 -6.34 -4.65 11.70
CA GLN A 39 -5.18 -5.49 11.95
C GLN A 39 -3.93 -4.88 11.32
N PHE A 40 -2.99 -4.47 12.17
CA PHE A 40 -1.74 -3.90 11.71
C PHE A 40 -0.94 -4.83 10.78
N GLY A 41 -0.91 -6.14 11.03
CA GLY A 41 -0.23 -7.09 10.13
C GLY A 41 -0.82 -7.12 8.72
N VAL A 42 -2.11 -6.82 8.57
CA VAL A 42 -2.78 -6.68 7.28
C VAL A 42 -2.43 -5.34 6.64
N GLN A 43 -2.43 -4.25 7.42
CA GLN A 43 -1.98 -2.92 6.95
C GLN A 43 -0.54 -2.97 6.42
N GLU A 44 0.39 -3.55 7.18
CA GLU A 44 1.80 -3.67 6.79
C GLU A 44 1.96 -4.53 5.52
N SER A 45 1.25 -5.66 5.45
CA SER A 45 1.25 -6.52 4.26
C SER A 45 0.71 -5.77 3.04
N ALA A 46 -0.32 -4.94 3.23
CA ALA A 46 -0.89 -4.11 2.18
C ALA A 46 0.06 -3.00 1.72
N LEU A 47 0.75 -2.34 2.65
CA LEU A 47 1.80 -1.36 2.36
C LEU A 47 2.96 -1.98 1.57
N ASN A 48 3.42 -3.17 1.95
CA ASN A 48 4.46 -3.88 1.20
C ASN A 48 4.00 -4.22 -0.23
N ALA A 49 2.75 -4.66 -0.40
CA ALA A 49 2.19 -4.93 -1.72
C ALA A 49 2.03 -3.65 -2.57
N LEU A 50 1.60 -2.54 -1.96
CA LEU A 50 1.54 -1.22 -2.61
C LEU A 50 2.92 -0.74 -3.04
N PHE A 51 3.94 -0.95 -2.21
CA PHE A 51 5.32 -0.60 -2.54
C PHE A 51 5.87 -1.41 -3.72
N ALA A 52 5.52 -2.70 -3.82
CA ALA A 52 5.86 -3.49 -5.00
C ALA A 52 5.11 -2.97 -6.25
N LEU A 53 3.82 -2.66 -6.13
CA LEU A 53 3.00 -2.17 -7.24
C LEU A 53 3.41 -0.78 -7.74
N CYS A 54 3.82 0.13 -6.87
CA CYS A 54 4.17 1.50 -7.26
C CYS A 54 5.36 1.55 -8.23
N LYS A 55 6.17 0.48 -8.30
CA LYS A 55 7.29 0.34 -9.23
C LYS A 55 6.85 0.15 -10.68
N HIS A 56 5.57 -0.15 -10.92
CA HIS A 56 5.01 -0.29 -12.27
C HIS A 56 4.27 0.97 -12.69
N ASP A 57 4.62 1.54 -13.84
CA ASP A 57 4.03 2.79 -14.35
C ASP A 57 2.50 2.83 -14.38
N LYS A 58 1.86 1.75 -14.84
CA LYS A 58 0.39 1.69 -14.91
C LYS A 58 -0.26 1.65 -13.53
N ALA A 59 0.30 0.86 -12.62
CA ALA A 59 -0.22 0.75 -11.26
C ALA A 59 0.05 2.05 -10.48
N ARG A 60 1.20 2.69 -10.71
CA ARG A 60 1.53 4.02 -10.19
C ARG A 60 0.56 5.09 -10.65
N LYS A 61 0.22 5.12 -11.94
CA LYS A 61 -0.82 6.03 -12.46
C LYS A 61 -2.16 5.79 -11.77
N CYS A 62 -2.60 4.53 -11.70
CA CYS A 62 -3.82 4.16 -10.99
C CYS A 62 -3.80 4.57 -9.50
N LEU A 63 -2.66 4.43 -8.81
CA LEU A 63 -2.52 4.88 -7.41
C LEU A 63 -2.56 6.40 -7.28
N ASN A 64 -1.98 7.14 -8.23
CA ASN A 64 -2.08 8.60 -8.26
C ASN A 64 -3.52 9.06 -8.53
N ASP A 65 -4.25 8.38 -9.42
CA ASP A 65 -5.68 8.64 -9.68
C ASP A 65 -6.58 8.35 -8.47
N LEU A 66 -6.07 7.64 -7.46
CA LEU A 66 -6.78 7.30 -6.21
C LEU A 66 -6.39 8.18 -5.03
N ASP A 67 -5.64 9.26 -5.29
CA ASP A 67 -5.10 10.15 -4.27
C ASP A 67 -4.29 9.38 -3.21
N ALA A 68 -3.60 8.30 -3.62
CA ALA A 68 -2.87 7.44 -2.69
C ALA A 68 -1.81 8.22 -1.89
N VAL A 69 -1.24 9.29 -2.45
CA VAL A 69 -0.31 10.17 -1.73
C VAL A 69 -0.99 10.84 -0.53
N GLU A 70 -2.20 11.35 -0.69
CA GLU A 70 -2.94 12.01 0.39
C GLU A 70 -3.36 10.98 1.44
N LYS A 71 -3.92 9.85 0.99
CA LYS A 71 -4.39 8.78 1.89
C LYS A 71 -3.26 8.17 2.71
N LEU A 72 -2.09 7.91 2.10
CA LEU A 72 -0.92 7.39 2.80
C LEU A 72 -0.26 8.44 3.72
N SER A 73 -0.36 9.74 3.38
CA SER A 73 0.08 10.82 4.27
C SER A 73 -0.76 10.85 5.55
N ASN A 74 -2.07 10.64 5.44
CA ASN A 74 -2.98 10.61 6.58
C ASN A 74 -2.73 9.41 7.51
N ILE A 75 -2.31 8.24 6.99
CA ILE A 75 -1.93 7.08 7.82
C ILE A 75 -0.78 7.46 8.77
N SER A 76 0.24 8.16 8.27
CA SER A 76 1.39 8.57 9.08
C SER A 76 0.99 9.51 10.24
N SER A 77 -0.19 10.13 10.17
CA SER A 77 -0.76 10.97 11.22
C SER A 77 -1.73 10.21 12.13
N MET A 78 -2.41 9.17 11.63
CA MET A 78 -3.49 8.46 12.34
C MET A 78 -2.98 7.26 13.17
N SER A 79 -1.90 6.60 12.75
CA SER A 79 -1.33 5.45 13.46
C SER A 79 -0.74 5.81 14.83
N ALA A 80 -0.54 7.11 15.12
CA ALA A 80 -0.12 7.64 16.43
C ALA A 80 -1.14 7.38 17.56
N GLN A 81 -2.35 6.92 17.24
CA GLN A 81 -3.39 6.62 18.24
C GLN A 81 -3.47 5.13 18.66
N ASN A 82 -2.74 4.22 17.99
CA ASN A 82 -2.75 2.80 18.34
C ASN A 82 -1.70 2.51 19.43
N LYS A 83 -2.14 2.40 20.68
CA LYS A 83 -1.27 2.14 21.86
C LYS A 83 -0.71 0.71 21.94
N ASP A 84 -1.24 -0.20 21.12
CA ASP A 84 -0.83 -1.62 21.06
C ASP A 84 0.30 -1.91 20.06
N LEU A 85 0.78 -0.91 19.32
CA LEU A 85 1.85 -1.10 18.35
C LEU A 85 3.23 -0.96 18.96
N ASP A 86 4.07 -1.99 18.77
CA ASP A 86 5.48 -1.90 19.10
C ASP A 86 6.13 -0.80 18.25
N LYS A 87 6.97 0.01 18.89
CA LYS A 87 7.52 1.25 18.32
C LYS A 87 8.29 1.00 17.02
N GLU A 88 8.91 -0.18 16.89
CA GLU A 88 9.62 -0.61 15.68
C GLU A 88 8.67 -0.82 14.50
N SER A 89 7.56 -1.54 14.72
CA SER A 89 6.54 -1.80 13.71
C SER A 89 5.93 -0.50 13.18
N TYR A 90 5.66 0.45 14.07
CA TYR A 90 5.19 1.78 13.71
C TYR A 90 6.17 2.54 12.80
N GLN A 91 7.47 2.54 13.13
CA GLN A 91 8.49 3.20 12.32
C GLN A 91 8.64 2.56 10.94
N ASN A 92 8.50 1.23 10.85
CA ASN A 92 8.50 0.50 9.58
C ASN A 92 7.32 0.91 8.69
N ALA A 93 6.10 0.97 9.23
CA ALA A 93 4.92 1.41 8.46
C ALA A 93 5.06 2.84 7.94
N ILE A 94 5.54 3.78 8.76
CA ILE A 94 5.81 5.16 8.33
C ILE A 94 6.88 5.20 7.23
N SER A 95 7.94 4.41 7.39
CA SER A 95 9.01 4.32 6.39
C SER A 95 8.49 3.76 5.06
N LEU A 96 7.61 2.75 5.10
CA LEU A 96 6.94 2.21 3.92
C LEU A 96 6.03 3.26 3.26
N CYS A 97 5.19 3.96 4.02
CA CYS A 97 4.36 5.05 3.48
C CYS A 97 5.21 6.12 2.78
N LYS A 98 6.30 6.58 3.41
CA LYS A 98 7.23 7.56 2.82
C LYS A 98 7.86 7.04 1.52
N ASN A 99 8.28 5.77 1.49
CA ASN A 99 8.88 5.16 0.31
C ASN A 99 7.86 5.02 -0.84
N ILE A 100 6.62 4.65 -0.55
CA ILE A 100 5.53 4.60 -1.54
C ILE A 100 5.25 6.01 -2.05
N ILE A 101 5.10 7.01 -1.18
CA ILE A 101 4.88 8.40 -1.59
C ILE A 101 6.01 8.89 -2.51
N LYS A 102 7.27 8.59 -2.17
CA LYS A 102 8.43 8.92 -3.02
C LYS A 102 8.34 8.22 -4.39
N CYS A 103 7.96 6.96 -4.40
CA CYS A 103 7.76 6.15 -5.60
C CYS A 103 6.65 6.72 -6.52
N LEU A 104 5.56 7.22 -5.92
CA LEU A 104 4.45 7.84 -6.63
C LEU A 104 4.80 9.23 -7.17
N LYS A 105 5.63 10.00 -6.45
CA LYS A 105 6.06 11.36 -6.82
C LYS A 105 7.22 11.42 -7.82
N ASN A 106 8.07 10.37 -7.89
CA ASN A 106 9.16 10.32 -8.86
C ASN A 106 8.60 10.12 -10.27
N LYS A 107 8.37 11.23 -10.98
CA LYS A 107 8.17 11.25 -12.44
C LYS A 107 9.46 10.80 -13.11
N ASN A 108 9.43 9.63 -13.76
CA ASN A 108 10.22 9.46 -14.98
C ASN A 108 9.42 10.09 -16.11
#